data_AF-A0A383BJU8-F1
#
_entry.id   AF-A0A383BJU8-F1
#
_cell.length_a   1.000
_cell.length_b   1.000
_cell.length_c   1.000
_cell.angle_alpha   90.00
_cell.angle_beta   90.00
_cell.angle_gamma   90.00
#
_symmetry.space_group_name_H-M   'P 1'
#
loop_
_entity.id
_entity.type
_entity.pdbx_description
1 polymer ?
#
loop_
_entity_poly.entity_id
_entity_poly.type
_entity_poly.pdbx_seq_one_letter_code
_entity_poly.pdbx_strand_id
1 'polypeptide(L)'
;MLDLNLAFMGLILSILYSCSEIALVSANPLQLDVWEKQEKRLSRLASSILDRKSDYLAVILIGTTLANILTTSFATIYLLR
;
A
#
# COMPACT_ATOMS: atom_id res chain seq x y z
N MET A 1 -17.81 13.60 -15.00
CA MET A 1 -18.06 13.53 -13.53
C MET A 1 -17.67 12.17 -12.99
N LEU A 2 -18.24 11.07 -13.50
CA LEU A 2 -17.91 9.70 -13.04
C LEU A 2 -16.42 9.36 -13.31
N ASP A 3 -15.89 9.70 -14.48
CA ASP A 3 -14.48 9.46 -14.84
C ASP A 3 -13.49 10.13 -13.87
N LEU A 4 -13.76 11.38 -13.50
CA LEU A 4 -12.93 12.14 -12.56
C LEU A 4 -12.96 11.53 -11.16
N ASN A 5 -14.12 11.05 -10.70
CA ASN A 5 -14.24 10.37 -9.41
C ASN A 5 -13.44 9.06 -9.39
N LEU A 6 -13.46 8.28 -10.48
CA LEU A 6 -12.65 7.05 -10.58
C LEU A 6 -11.16 7.37 -10.64
N ALA A 7 -10.75 8.42 -11.36
CA ALA A 7 -9.36 8.86 -11.39
C ALA A 7 -8.88 9.29 -9.99
N PHE A 8 -9.70 10.04 -9.24
CA PHE A 8 -9.41 10.40 -7.85
C PHE A 8 -9.34 9.18 -6.93
N MET A 9 -10.22 8.20 -7.11
CA MET A 9 -10.20 6.96 -6.35
C MET A 9 -8.91 6.17 -6.62
N GLY A 10 -8.46 6.09 -7.88
CA GLY A 10 -7.18 5.50 -8.25
C GLY A 10 -6.00 6.22 -7.58
N LEU A 11 -6.03 7.55 -7.53
CA LEU A 11 -5.00 8.35 -6.86
C LEU A 11 -4.92 8.04 -5.36
N ILE A 12 -6.05 8.04 -4.68
CA ILE A 12 -6.13 7.71 -3.25
C ILE A 12 -5.59 6.30 -3.02
N LEU A 13 -5.97 5.34 -3.86
CA LEU A 13 -5.50 3.97 -3.77
C LEU A 13 -3.98 3.87 -3.96
N SER A 14 -3.42 4.61 -4.91
CA SER A 14 -1.97 4.67 -5.13
C SER A 14 -1.22 5.23 -3.93
N ILE A 15 -1.76 6.27 -3.29
CA ILE A 15 -1.17 6.86 -2.08
C ILE A 15 -1.18 5.83 -0.95
N LEU A 16 -2.28 5.11 -0.75
CA LEU A 16 -2.39 4.08 0.30
C LEU A 16 -1.38 2.94 0.11
N TYR A 17 -1.23 2.43 -1.11
CA TYR A 17 -0.23 1.40 -1.39
C TYR A 17 1.20 1.92 -1.22
N SER A 18 1.51 3.12 -1.71
CA SER A 18 2.85 3.71 -1.54
C SER A 18 3.19 3.99 -0.06
N CYS A 19 2.24 4.49 0.74
CA CYS A 19 2.45 4.64 2.18
C CYS A 19 2.69 3.29 2.88
N SER A 20 1.98 2.25 2.45
CA SER A 20 2.14 0.89 2.99
C SER A 20 3.52 0.30 2.63
N GLU A 21 4.01 0.57 1.43
CA GLU A 21 5.37 0.20 1.01
C GLU A 21 6.42 0.81 1.94
N ILE A 22 6.35 2.13 2.15
CA ILE A 22 7.30 2.85 3.02
C ILE A 22 7.23 2.33 4.45
N ALA A 23 6.02 2.08 4.98
CA ALA A 23 5.85 1.52 6.31
C ALA A 23 6.48 0.13 6.44
N LEU A 24 6.32 -0.73 5.44
CA LEU A 24 6.88 -2.08 5.41
C LEU A 24 8.40 -2.08 5.24
N VAL A 25 8.94 -1.15 4.45
CA VAL A 25 10.39 -1.01 4.26
C VAL A 25 11.08 -0.43 5.49
N SER A 26 10.46 0.57 6.14
CA SER A 26 10.98 1.27 7.32
C SER A 26 10.83 0.47 8.62
N ALA A 27 9.93 -0.52 8.65
CA ALA A 27 9.74 -1.38 9.82
C ALA A 27 11.03 -2.14 10.18
N ASN A 28 11.42 -2.05 11.47
CA ASN A 28 12.60 -2.70 12.00
C ASN A 28 12.22 -4.02 12.71
N PRO A 29 12.75 -5.19 12.29
CA PRO A 29 12.41 -6.47 12.90
C PRO A 29 12.76 -6.53 14.39
N LEU A 30 13.87 -5.89 14.80
CA LEU A 30 14.31 -5.87 16.21
C LEU A 30 13.32 -5.14 17.12
N GLN A 31 12.70 -4.05 16.65
CA GLN A 31 11.67 -3.35 17.45
C GLN A 31 10.39 -4.18 17.56
N LEU A 32 10.04 -4.92 16.50
CA LEU A 32 8.87 -5.79 16.50
C LEU A 32 9.02 -6.96 17.48
N ASP A 33 10.21 -7.57 17.56
CA ASP A 33 10.53 -8.61 18.56
C ASP A 33 10.39 -8.09 19.99
N VAL A 34 10.81 -6.84 20.23
CA VAL A 34 10.65 -6.19 21.54
C VAL A 34 9.17 -5.96 21.85
N TRP A 35 8.38 -5.50 20.88
CA TRP A 35 6.94 -5.30 21.06
C TRP A 35 6.17 -6.61 21.21
N GLU A 36 6.67 -7.71 20.64
CA GLU A 36 6.09 -9.04 20.77
C GLU A 36 6.29 -9.55 22.19
N LYS A 37 7.51 -9.38 22.73
CA LYS A 37 7.81 -9.64 24.15
C LYS A 37 7.03 -8.76 25.11
N GLN A 38 6.57 -7.58 24.69
CA GLN A 38 5.70 -6.69 25.46
C GLN A 38 4.19 -7.02 25.31
N GLU A 39 3.84 -8.16 24.70
CA GLU A 39 2.46 -8.62 24.45
C GLU A 39 1.56 -7.57 23.76
N LYS A 40 2.14 -6.73 22.90
CA LYS A 40 1.34 -5.78 22.10
C LYS A 40 0.52 -6.56 21.07
N ARG A 41 -0.81 -6.43 21.14
CA ARG A 41 -1.77 -7.17 20.29
C ARG A 41 -1.49 -7.10 18.77
N LEU A 42 -0.99 -5.97 18.28
CA LEU A 42 -0.69 -5.75 16.87
C LEU A 42 0.73 -6.18 16.45
N SER A 43 1.62 -6.40 17.42
CA SER A 43 3.02 -6.77 17.13
C SER A 43 3.10 -8.13 16.46
N ARG A 44 2.29 -9.11 16.88
CA ARG A 44 2.28 -10.45 16.29
C ARG A 44 1.86 -10.43 14.80
N LEU A 45 0.89 -9.57 14.46
CA LEU A 45 0.47 -9.37 13.06
C LEU A 45 1.57 -8.69 12.25
N ALA A 46 2.14 -7.60 12.77
CA ALA A 46 3.21 -6.87 12.08
C ALA A 46 4.49 -7.72 11.91
N SER A 47 4.82 -8.55 12.90
CA SER A 47 5.93 -9.53 12.84
C SER A 47 5.69 -10.55 11.73
N SER A 48 4.48 -11.14 11.66
CA SER A 48 4.11 -12.08 10.58
C SER A 48 4.11 -11.44 9.18
N ILE A 49 3.78 -10.15 9.07
CA ILE A 49 3.84 -9.41 7.79
C ILE A 49 5.30 -9.18 7.39
N LEU A 50 6.16 -8.79 8.35
CA LEU A 50 7.57 -8.52 8.10
C LEU A 50 8.38 -9.78 7.77
N ASP A 51 7.99 -10.93 8.33
CA ASP A 51 8.60 -12.23 8.03
C ASP A 51 8.40 -12.62 6.55
N ARG A 52 7.29 -12.16 5.95
CA ARG A 52 6.98 -12.30 4.51
C ARG A 52 7.11 -10.98 3.75
N LYS A 53 8.07 -10.13 4.13
CA LYS A 53 8.28 -8.79 3.55
C LYS A 53 8.28 -8.80 2.02
N SER A 54 8.95 -9.77 1.38
CA SER A 54 9.02 -9.88 -0.08
C SER A 54 7.65 -10.04 -0.73
N ASP A 55 6.82 -10.92 -0.18
CA ASP A 55 5.51 -11.25 -0.73
C ASP A 55 4.56 -10.05 -0.59
N TYR A 56 4.57 -9.41 0.59
CA TYR A 56 3.77 -8.21 0.83
C TYR A 56 4.23 -7.02 -0.02
N LEU A 57 5.54 -6.82 -0.18
CA LEU A 57 6.06 -5.80 -1.09
C LEU A 57 5.60 -6.04 -2.53
N ALA A 58 5.64 -7.28 -3.01
CA ALA A 58 5.18 -7.61 -4.35
C ALA A 58 3.69 -7.27 -4.53
N VAL A 59 2.84 -7.64 -3.58
CA VAL A 59 1.40 -7.32 -3.61
C VAL A 59 1.16 -5.81 -3.57
N ILE A 60 1.89 -5.07 -2.73
CA ILE A 60 1.81 -3.61 -2.67
C ILE A 60 2.20 -2.99 -4.01
N LEU A 61 3.27 -3.47 -4.65
CA LEU A 61 3.75 -2.96 -5.94
C LEU A 61 2.75 -3.23 -7.07
N ILE A 62 2.12 -4.41 -7.07
CA ILE A 62 1.02 -4.75 -7.98
C ILE A 62 -0.15 -3.80 -7.74
N GLY A 63 -0.51 -3.55 -6.48
CA GLY A 63 -1.57 -2.62 -6.10
C GLY A 63 -1.32 -1.19 -6.59
N THR A 64 -0.11 -0.67 -6.38
CA THR A 64 0.31 0.64 -6.88
C THR A 64 0.21 0.73 -8.40
N THR A 65 0.63 -0.32 -9.10
CA THR A 65 0.58 -0.36 -10.57
C THR A 65 -0.87 -0.34 -11.06
N LEU A 66 -1.76 -1.15 -10.47
CA LEU A 66 -3.18 -1.16 -10.79
C LEU A 66 -3.85 0.19 -10.50
N ALA A 67 -3.54 0.80 -9.36
CA ALA A 67 -4.04 2.12 -8.98
C ALA A 67 -3.61 3.21 -9.98
N ASN A 68 -2.36 3.16 -10.43
CA ASN A 68 -1.84 4.07 -11.45
C ASN A 68 -2.53 3.86 -12.80
N ILE A 69 -2.70 2.62 -13.26
CA ILE A 69 -3.41 2.32 -14.52
C ILE A 69 -4.85 2.85 -14.45
N LEU A 70 -5.53 2.65 -13.32
CA LEU A 70 -6.89 3.15 -13.13
C LEU A 70 -6.90 4.69 -13.20
N THR A 71 -6.01 5.34 -12.46
CA THR A 71 -5.87 6.80 -12.47
C THR A 71 -5.63 7.34 -13.86
N THR A 72 -4.59 6.85 -14.56
CA THR A 72 -4.18 7.38 -15.85
C THR A 72 -5.23 7.11 -16.92
N SER A 73 -5.83 5.91 -16.95
CA SER A 73 -6.85 5.56 -17.93
C SER A 73 -8.07 6.48 -17.82
N PHE A 74 -8.62 6.67 -16.62
CA PHE A 74 -9.79 7.53 -16.43
C PHE A 74 -9.45 9.02 -16.53
N ALA A 75 -8.27 9.44 -16.10
CA ALA A 75 -7.80 10.81 -16.29
C ALA A 75 -7.64 11.16 -17.77
N THR A 76 -7.05 10.28 -18.58
CA THR A 76 -6.90 10.49 -20.02
C THR A 76 -8.25 10.58 -20.73
N ILE A 77 -9.20 9.71 -20.38
CA ILE A 77 -10.57 9.77 -20.92
C ILE A 77 -11.23 11.11 -20.55
N TYR A 78 -11.08 11.56 -19.30
CA TYR A 78 -11.63 12.84 -18.86
C TYR A 78 -11.01 14.04 -19.60
N LEU A 79 -9.72 13.98 -19.93
CA LEU A 79 -8.97 15.09 -20.52
C LEU A 79 -9.15 15.20 -22.05
N LEU A 80 -9.42 14.08 -22.72
CA LEU A 80 -9.72 14.02 -24.15
C LEU A 80 -11.19 14.31 -24.49
N ARG A 81 -12.06 14.35 -23.49
CA ARG A 81 -13.49 14.59 -23.63
C ARG A 81 -13.84 16.05 -23.36
#